data_AF-A0A1K1KRZ4-F1
#
_entry.id   AF-A0A1K1KRZ4-F1
#
_cell.length_a   1.000
_cell.length_b   1.000
_cell.length_c   1.000
_cell.angle_alpha   90.00
_cell.angle_beta   90.00
_cell.angle_gamma   90.00
#
_symmetry.space_group_name_H-M   'P 1'
#
loop_
_entity.id
_entity.type
_entity.pdbx_description
1 polymer ?
#
loop_
_entity_poly.entity_id
_entity_poly.type
_entity_poly.pdbx_seq_one_letter_code
_entity_poly.pdbx_strand_id
1 'polypeptide(L)'
;MTSTLDKAIKYKEPIVVTAYQPHWMFSKYPIKWLKDPKNVFGRGEHEATIARKGLKKDNPGAYKLLQNFHWDLKKDAEPVMMDINGGEDKTVAAQKFIKNNPKKVSKMLQGVPDGKGKKIKLVYMPYDYEIAASNVVEQLLKRKNYDVTLQQLDVEVMWQAIVSDKADASVTAELPSTHKAFAKKYKGQYDYVRTNLKGARIGLAVPKYMKNINSIEDLKNNLDRS
;
A
#
# COMPACT_ATOMS: atom_id res chain seq x y z
N MET A 1 -0.89 -18.36 -3.49
CA MET A 1 -2.30 -17.97 -3.23
C MET A 1 -3.03 -17.64 -4.53
N THR A 2 -2.58 -16.64 -5.30
CA THR A 2 -3.29 -16.13 -6.49
C THR A 2 -3.40 -17.15 -7.63
N SER A 3 -2.40 -18.01 -7.84
CA SER A 3 -2.46 -19.11 -8.83
C SER A 3 -3.53 -20.16 -8.49
N THR A 4 -3.69 -20.49 -7.20
CA THR A 4 -4.75 -21.40 -6.74
C THR A 4 -6.13 -20.76 -6.91
N LEU A 5 -6.26 -19.47 -6.57
CA LEU A 5 -7.49 -18.70 -6.79
C LEU A 5 -7.89 -18.65 -8.26
N ASP A 6 -6.92 -18.46 -9.17
CA ASP A 6 -7.14 -18.46 -10.62
C ASP A 6 -7.73 -19.78 -11.11
N LYS A 7 -7.13 -20.91 -10.71
CA LYS A 7 -7.62 -22.25 -11.04
C LYS A 7 -9.03 -22.49 -10.52
N ALA A 8 -9.28 -22.18 -9.24
CA ALA A 8 -10.59 -22.37 -8.63
C ALA A 8 -11.66 -21.54 -9.36
N ILE A 9 -11.36 -20.30 -9.73
CA ILE A 9 -12.29 -19.45 -10.50
C ILE A 9 -12.54 -20.02 -11.89
N LYS A 10 -11.50 -20.48 -12.59
CA LYS A 10 -11.62 -21.07 -13.93
C LYS A 10 -12.54 -22.30 -13.92
N TYR A 11 -12.41 -23.16 -12.90
CA TYR A 11 -13.17 -24.40 -12.78
C TYR A 11 -14.41 -24.30 -11.89
N LYS A 12 -14.72 -23.11 -11.36
CA LYS A 12 -15.81 -22.85 -10.41
C LYS A 12 -15.77 -23.73 -9.16
N GLU A 13 -14.57 -24.10 -8.72
CA GLU A 13 -14.38 -24.89 -7.51
C GLU A 13 -14.55 -24.03 -6.25
N PRO A 14 -15.14 -24.55 -5.16
CA PRO A 14 -15.19 -23.84 -3.89
C PRO A 14 -13.78 -23.54 -3.37
N ILE A 15 -13.53 -22.29 -2.98
CA ILE A 15 -12.27 -21.89 -2.35
C ILE A 15 -12.50 -20.75 -1.36
N VAL A 16 -11.77 -20.80 -0.25
CA VAL A 16 -11.61 -19.69 0.70
C VAL A 16 -10.16 -19.24 0.65
N VAL A 17 -9.93 -17.95 0.47
CA VAL A 17 -8.58 -17.38 0.48
C VAL A 17 -8.40 -16.39 1.62
N THR A 18 -7.23 -16.44 2.25
CA THR A 18 -6.74 -15.34 3.08
C THR A 18 -6.41 -14.18 2.16
N ALA A 19 -7.23 -13.14 2.24
CA ALA A 19 -7.15 -11.99 1.37
C ALA A 19 -6.74 -10.75 2.16
N TYR A 20 -6.02 -9.86 1.49
CA TYR A 20 -5.65 -8.55 2.00
C TYR A 20 -5.88 -7.50 0.92
N GLN A 21 -6.14 -6.29 1.36
CA GLN A 21 -6.35 -5.11 0.55
C GLN A 21 -5.47 -4.02 1.16
N PRO A 22 -4.65 -3.31 0.36
CA PRO A 22 -4.62 -3.25 -1.11
C PRO A 22 -4.07 -4.49 -1.82
N HIS A 23 -4.78 -5.00 -2.84
CA HIS A 23 -4.27 -6.06 -3.72
C HIS A 23 -5.06 -6.10 -5.04
N TRP A 24 -4.39 -6.35 -6.17
CA TRP A 24 -4.97 -6.32 -7.52
C TRP A 24 -6.04 -7.40 -7.77
N MET A 25 -6.04 -8.48 -6.98
CA MET A 25 -6.97 -9.60 -7.16
C MET A 25 -8.45 -9.21 -7.07
N PHE A 26 -8.79 -8.15 -6.33
CA PHE A 26 -10.17 -7.68 -6.22
C PHE A 26 -10.69 -7.02 -7.50
N SER A 27 -9.78 -6.50 -8.33
CA SER A 27 -10.09 -5.96 -9.65
C SER A 27 -10.08 -7.06 -10.71
N LYS A 28 -9.15 -8.02 -10.62
CA LYS A 28 -9.03 -9.14 -11.58
C LYS A 28 -10.14 -10.19 -11.42
N TYR A 29 -10.50 -10.54 -10.18
CA TYR A 29 -11.37 -11.67 -9.89
C TYR A 29 -12.70 -11.23 -9.28
N PRO A 30 -13.82 -11.90 -9.62
CA PRO A 30 -15.12 -11.63 -9.02
C PRO A 30 -15.19 -12.29 -7.62
N ILE A 31 -14.47 -11.75 -6.65
CA ILE A 31 -14.48 -12.22 -5.25
C ILE A 31 -15.24 -11.25 -4.33
N LYS A 32 -15.67 -11.75 -3.17
CA LYS A 32 -16.34 -10.98 -2.11
C LYS A 32 -15.71 -11.31 -0.76
N TRP A 33 -15.66 -10.32 0.13
CA TRP A 33 -15.26 -10.53 1.52
C TRP A 33 -16.34 -11.32 2.29
N LEU A 34 -15.91 -12.18 3.19
CA LEU A 34 -16.78 -12.75 4.21
C LEU A 34 -16.98 -11.73 5.35
N LYS A 35 -18.20 -11.71 5.90
CA LYS A 35 -18.50 -10.99 7.15
C LYS A 35 -17.75 -11.64 8.30
N ASP A 36 -17.08 -10.82 9.10
CA ASP A 36 -16.34 -11.23 10.30
C ASP A 36 -17.03 -10.67 11.56
N PRO A 37 -18.16 -11.26 12.01
CA PRO A 37 -18.93 -10.74 13.14
C PRO A 37 -18.14 -10.78 14.46
N LYS A 38 -17.17 -11.69 14.58
CA LYS A 38 -16.31 -11.82 15.77
C LYS A 38 -15.06 -10.93 15.69
N ASN A 39 -14.89 -10.19 14.60
CA ASN A 39 -13.79 -9.26 14.37
C ASN A 39 -12.41 -9.92 14.60
N VAL A 40 -12.26 -11.18 14.17
CA VAL A 40 -11.02 -11.95 14.35
C VAL A 40 -9.86 -11.37 13.55
N PHE A 41 -10.14 -10.66 12.44
CA PHE A 41 -9.12 -9.98 11.62
C PHE A 41 -8.89 -8.51 12.01
N GLY A 42 -9.55 -8.02 13.06
CA GLY A 42 -9.37 -6.64 13.54
C GLY A 42 -10.14 -5.57 12.74
N ARG A 43 -9.99 -4.31 13.18
CA ARG A 43 -10.78 -3.17 12.70
C ARG A 43 -10.06 -2.36 11.63
N GLY A 44 -9.74 -3.00 10.50
CA GLY A 44 -9.13 -2.36 9.33
C GLY A 44 -7.73 -1.77 9.58
N GLU A 45 -7.03 -1.52 8.49
CA GLU A 45 -5.70 -0.92 8.46
C GLU A 45 -5.73 0.32 7.58
N HIS A 46 -4.63 1.07 7.62
CA HIS A 46 -4.35 2.17 6.72
C HIS A 46 -2.86 2.23 6.44
N GLU A 47 -2.51 2.84 5.31
CA GLU A 47 -1.12 3.09 4.95
C GLU A 47 -0.76 4.49 5.39
N ALA A 48 0.36 4.58 6.08
CA ALA A 48 0.90 5.82 6.60
C ALA A 48 2.25 6.14 5.98
N THR A 49 2.44 7.44 5.80
CA THR A 49 3.73 8.01 5.47
C THR A 49 4.43 8.34 6.78
N ILE A 50 5.62 7.76 6.96
CA ILE A 50 6.52 8.02 8.07
C ILE A 50 7.81 8.63 7.56
N ALA A 51 8.40 9.51 8.36
CA ALA A 51 9.68 10.13 8.06
C ALA A 51 10.60 10.08 9.27
N ARG A 52 11.91 10.12 9.01
CA ARG A 52 12.88 10.34 10.08
C ARG A 52 12.66 11.68 10.77
N LYS A 53 13.07 11.80 12.03
CA LYS A 53 13.07 13.08 12.72
C LYS A 53 13.98 14.07 11.99
N GLY A 54 13.53 15.33 11.93
CA GLY A 54 14.30 16.41 11.29
C GLY A 54 14.04 16.59 9.80
N LEU A 55 13.48 15.59 9.09
CA LEU A 55 13.27 15.69 7.64
C LEU A 55 12.49 16.95 7.22
N LYS A 56 11.49 17.36 8.01
CA LYS A 56 10.72 18.58 7.73
C LYS A 56 11.58 19.84 7.66
N LYS A 57 12.62 19.92 8.50
CA LYS A 57 13.57 21.04 8.53
C LYS A 57 14.64 20.86 7.46
N ASP A 58 15.17 19.65 7.33
CA ASP A 58 16.28 19.36 6.43
C ASP A 58 15.85 19.41 4.97
N ASN A 59 14.67 18.91 4.63
CA ASN A 59 14.14 18.84 3.27
C ASN A 59 12.63 19.19 3.24
N PRO A 60 12.28 20.47 3.48
CA PRO A 60 10.88 20.90 3.61
C PRO A 60 10.06 20.65 2.34
N GLY A 61 10.67 20.71 1.16
CA GLY A 61 9.98 20.47 -0.10
C GLY A 61 9.60 19.01 -0.32
N ALA A 62 10.51 18.07 -0.04
CA ALA A 62 10.18 16.64 -0.13
C ALA A 62 9.19 16.25 0.98
N TYR A 63 9.37 16.77 2.20
CA TYR A 63 8.41 16.58 3.27
C TYR A 63 7.01 17.12 2.90
N LYS A 64 6.93 18.26 2.20
CA LYS A 64 5.67 18.81 1.70
C LYS A 64 4.99 17.87 0.71
N LEU A 65 5.73 17.26 -0.20
CA LEU A 65 5.18 16.26 -1.12
C LEU A 65 4.64 15.05 -0.36
N LEU A 66 5.40 14.53 0.61
CA LEU A 66 4.97 13.42 1.48
C LEU A 66 3.69 13.75 2.27
N GLN A 67 3.56 14.99 2.77
CA GLN A 67 2.32 15.47 3.41
C GLN A 67 1.13 15.55 2.44
N ASN A 68 1.39 15.97 1.21
CA ASN A 68 0.36 16.12 0.19
C ASN A 68 -0.04 14.77 -0.43
N PHE A 69 0.83 13.76 -0.41
CA PHE A 69 0.58 12.48 -1.03
C PHE A 69 -0.57 11.75 -0.33
N HIS A 70 -1.68 11.59 -1.04
CA HIS A 70 -2.74 10.66 -0.69
C HIS A 70 -3.43 10.21 -1.96
N TRP A 71 -3.99 9.02 -1.92
CA TRP A 71 -4.66 8.46 -3.08
C TRP A 71 -5.77 7.49 -2.65
N ASP A 72 -6.64 7.18 -3.59
CA ASP A 72 -7.78 6.30 -3.43
C ASP A 72 -7.39 4.88 -3.88
N LEU A 73 -7.84 3.90 -3.11
CA LEU A 73 -7.51 2.51 -3.34
C LEU A 73 -7.99 2.01 -4.71
N LYS A 74 -9.27 2.23 -5.02
CA LYS A 74 -9.89 1.69 -6.24
C LYS A 74 -9.53 2.50 -7.47
N LYS A 75 -9.45 3.82 -7.33
CA LYS A 75 -9.27 4.73 -8.47
C LYS A 75 -7.81 4.96 -8.83
N ASP A 76 -6.90 4.77 -7.88
CA ASP A 76 -5.49 5.11 -8.07
C ASP A 76 -4.56 3.92 -7.85
N ALA A 77 -4.59 3.30 -6.67
CA ALA A 77 -3.63 2.24 -6.33
C ALA A 77 -3.87 0.95 -7.12
N GLU A 78 -5.12 0.48 -7.19
CA GLU A 78 -5.50 -0.73 -7.91
C GLU A 78 -5.08 -0.71 -9.39
N PRO A 79 -5.35 0.35 -10.18
CA PRO A 79 -4.88 0.44 -11.56
C PRO A 79 -3.36 0.30 -11.71
N VAL A 80 -2.57 0.97 -10.85
CA VAL A 80 -1.10 0.89 -10.91
C VAL A 80 -0.61 -0.51 -10.56
N MET A 81 -1.17 -1.13 -9.53
CA MET A 81 -0.84 -2.51 -9.17
C MET A 81 -1.21 -3.49 -10.29
N MET A 82 -2.36 -3.29 -10.96
CA MET A 82 -2.79 -4.11 -12.09
C MET A 82 -1.85 -4.00 -13.28
N ASP A 83 -1.40 -2.79 -13.61
CA ASP A 83 -0.42 -2.55 -14.67
C ASP A 83 0.89 -3.30 -14.38
N ILE A 84 1.43 -3.15 -13.17
CA ILE A 84 2.67 -3.84 -12.73
C ILE A 84 2.50 -5.36 -12.76
N ASN A 85 1.40 -5.88 -12.22
CA ASN A 85 1.11 -7.31 -12.24
C ASN A 85 0.88 -7.85 -13.67
N GLY A 86 0.45 -6.98 -14.59
CA GLY A 86 0.36 -7.28 -16.03
C GLY A 86 1.71 -7.36 -16.73
N GLY A 87 2.82 -7.09 -16.02
CA GLY A 87 4.18 -7.11 -16.56
C GLY A 87 4.70 -5.74 -17.02
N GLU A 88 3.96 -4.66 -16.81
CA GLU A 88 4.46 -3.31 -17.08
C GLU A 88 5.56 -2.94 -16.08
N ASP A 89 6.62 -2.26 -16.55
CA ASP A 89 7.66 -1.78 -15.65
C ASP A 89 7.08 -0.81 -14.62
N LYS A 90 7.50 -0.94 -13.36
CA LYS A 90 7.02 -0.15 -12.23
C LYS A 90 7.17 1.37 -12.42
N THR A 91 8.21 1.82 -13.12
CA THR A 91 8.41 3.23 -13.46
C THR A 91 7.40 3.68 -14.49
N VAL A 92 7.16 2.86 -15.52
CA VAL A 92 6.21 3.15 -16.58
C VAL A 92 4.78 3.21 -16.04
N ALA A 93 4.37 2.24 -15.20
CA ALA A 93 3.06 2.23 -14.55
C ALA A 93 2.84 3.49 -13.67
N ALA A 94 3.86 3.89 -12.90
CA ALA A 94 3.80 5.11 -12.10
C ALA A 94 3.69 6.38 -12.97
N GLN A 95 4.45 6.47 -14.06
CA GLN A 95 4.38 7.59 -15.00
C GLN A 95 3.01 7.67 -15.71
N LYS A 96 2.44 6.51 -16.06
CA LYS A 96 1.10 6.39 -16.63
C LYS A 96 0.04 6.90 -15.66
N PHE A 97 0.09 6.53 -14.37
CA PHE A 97 -0.77 7.12 -13.34
C PHE A 97 -0.65 8.64 -13.32
N ILE A 98 0.57 9.16 -13.28
CA ILE A 98 0.81 10.61 -13.22
C ILE A 98 0.24 11.32 -14.45
N LYS A 99 0.43 10.76 -15.65
CA LYS A 99 -0.11 11.29 -16.91
C LYS A 99 -1.64 11.30 -16.92
N ASN A 100 -2.26 10.24 -16.41
CA ASN A 100 -3.71 10.06 -16.45
C ASN A 100 -4.45 10.83 -15.33
N ASN A 101 -3.72 11.35 -14.33
CA ASN A 101 -4.30 12.01 -13.16
C ASN A 101 -3.79 13.44 -12.92
N PRO A 102 -3.79 14.34 -13.93
CA PRO A 102 -3.12 15.63 -13.85
C PRO A 102 -3.65 16.52 -12.70
N LYS A 103 -4.96 16.51 -12.45
CA LYS A 103 -5.58 17.27 -11.35
C LYS A 103 -5.12 16.77 -9.97
N LYS A 104 -4.97 15.46 -9.80
CA LYS A 104 -4.53 14.85 -8.54
C LYS A 104 -3.04 15.09 -8.30
N VAL A 105 -2.24 14.91 -9.34
CA VAL A 105 -0.81 15.20 -9.34
C VAL A 105 -0.55 16.66 -9.01
N SER A 106 -1.30 17.59 -9.61
CA SER A 106 -1.18 19.03 -9.29
C SER A 106 -1.39 19.31 -7.81
N LYS A 107 -2.39 18.67 -7.17
CA LYS A 107 -2.62 18.75 -5.72
C LYS A 107 -1.47 18.14 -4.91
N MET A 108 -0.97 16.96 -5.31
CA MET A 108 0.18 16.32 -4.65
C MET A 108 1.43 17.20 -4.71
N LEU A 109 1.64 17.92 -5.83
CA LEU A 109 2.79 18.80 -6.06
C LEU A 109 2.56 20.25 -5.58
N GLN A 110 1.41 20.56 -4.99
CA GLN A 110 1.06 21.92 -4.59
C GLN A 110 1.99 22.42 -3.47
N GLY A 111 2.69 23.52 -3.75
CA GLY A 111 3.64 24.12 -2.81
C GLY A 111 4.95 23.31 -2.65
N VAL A 112 5.18 22.30 -3.50
CA VAL A 112 6.46 21.59 -3.57
C VAL A 112 7.41 22.40 -4.46
N PRO A 113 8.52 22.94 -3.90
CA PRO A 113 9.49 23.71 -4.67
C PRO A 113 10.30 22.80 -5.61
N ASP A 114 11.13 23.42 -6.45
CA ASP A 114 12.19 22.71 -7.16
C ASP A 114 13.22 22.16 -6.16
N GLY A 115 13.55 20.89 -6.28
CA GLY A 115 14.46 20.15 -5.41
C GLY A 115 15.93 20.43 -5.68
N LYS A 116 16.30 20.97 -6.85
CA LYS A 116 17.67 21.33 -7.22
C LYS A 116 18.70 20.22 -6.98
N GLY A 117 18.34 18.97 -7.31
CA GLY A 117 19.17 17.79 -7.13
C GLY A 117 19.32 17.34 -5.67
N LYS A 118 18.53 17.89 -4.74
CA LYS A 118 18.58 17.48 -3.34
C LYS A 118 18.23 16.00 -3.21
N LYS A 119 19.03 15.30 -2.41
CA LYS A 119 18.88 13.86 -2.19
C LYS A 119 17.68 13.56 -1.29
N ILE A 120 17.00 12.47 -1.60
CA ILE A 120 16.03 11.83 -0.72
C ILE A 120 16.07 10.32 -0.90
N LYS A 121 16.16 9.59 0.21
CA LYS A 121 16.13 8.14 0.24
C LYS A 121 14.81 7.63 0.78
N LEU A 122 14.04 6.99 -0.08
CA LEU A 122 12.79 6.32 0.24
C LEU A 122 13.02 4.82 0.45
N VAL A 123 12.40 4.26 1.48
CA VAL A 123 12.43 2.82 1.77
C VAL A 123 11.04 2.22 1.79
N TYR A 124 10.91 0.99 1.31
CA TYR A 124 9.61 0.31 1.15
C TYR A 124 9.75 -1.22 1.23
N MET A 125 8.64 -1.93 1.41
CA MET A 125 8.59 -3.39 1.49
C MET A 125 8.25 -4.06 0.15
N PRO A 126 8.60 -5.34 -0.07
CA PRO A 126 8.40 -6.04 -1.35
C PRO A 126 6.95 -6.52 -1.58
N TYR A 127 5.96 -5.64 -1.43
CA TYR A 127 4.55 -5.93 -1.63
C TYR A 127 3.96 -5.05 -2.74
N ASP A 128 2.92 -5.54 -3.43
CA ASP A 128 2.42 -4.92 -4.67
C ASP A 128 2.04 -3.45 -4.51
N TYR A 129 1.37 -3.12 -3.40
CA TYR A 129 0.97 -1.75 -3.10
C TYR A 129 2.17 -0.86 -2.79
N GLU A 130 3.13 -1.38 -2.04
CA GLU A 130 4.31 -0.69 -1.59
C GLU A 130 5.23 -0.36 -2.75
N ILE A 131 5.35 -1.30 -3.70
CA ILE A 131 6.00 -1.07 -4.99
C ILE A 131 5.27 0.05 -5.73
N ALA A 132 3.94 -0.06 -5.90
CA ALA A 132 3.15 0.94 -6.65
C ALA A 132 3.24 2.35 -6.03
N ALA A 133 2.98 2.48 -4.73
CA ALA A 133 2.98 3.75 -4.01
C ALA A 133 4.36 4.41 -4.06
N SER A 134 5.42 3.65 -3.78
CA SER A 134 6.77 4.19 -3.69
C SER A 134 7.31 4.62 -5.06
N ASN A 135 6.98 3.90 -6.14
CA ASN A 135 7.34 4.31 -7.50
C ASN A 135 6.56 5.56 -7.93
N VAL A 136 5.27 5.70 -7.59
CA VAL A 136 4.52 6.94 -7.84
C VAL A 136 5.16 8.12 -7.12
N VAL A 137 5.50 7.98 -5.84
CA VAL A 137 6.12 9.06 -5.06
C VAL A 137 7.52 9.40 -5.56
N GLU A 138 8.31 8.40 -5.95
CA GLU A 138 9.61 8.61 -6.60
C GLU A 138 9.45 9.45 -7.88
N GLN A 139 8.51 9.10 -8.77
CA GLN A 139 8.31 9.83 -10.02
C GLN A 139 7.79 11.26 -9.77
N LEU A 140 6.97 11.48 -8.74
CA LEU A 140 6.52 12.82 -8.34
C LEU A 140 7.68 13.69 -7.83
N LEU A 141 8.59 13.12 -7.03
CA LEU A 141 9.80 13.80 -6.54
C LEU A 141 10.78 14.08 -7.69
N LYS A 142 11.01 13.12 -8.60
CA LYS A 142 11.85 13.30 -9.79
C LYS A 142 11.33 14.41 -10.70
N ARG A 143 10.00 14.54 -10.87
CA ARG A 143 9.37 15.68 -11.58
C ARG A 143 9.63 17.04 -10.93
N LYS A 144 10.06 17.06 -9.66
CA LYS A 144 10.48 18.24 -8.93
C LYS A 144 12.00 18.30 -8.78
N ASN A 145 12.75 17.65 -9.66
CA ASN A 145 14.22 17.69 -9.69
C ASN A 145 14.90 17.24 -8.39
N TYR A 146 14.30 16.28 -7.67
CA TYR A 146 14.97 15.59 -6.56
C TYR A 146 15.81 14.41 -7.05
N ASP A 147 16.95 14.18 -6.39
CA ASP A 147 17.75 12.96 -6.58
C ASP A 147 17.21 11.88 -5.63
N VAL A 148 16.41 10.97 -6.18
CA VAL A 148 15.68 9.97 -5.38
C VAL A 148 16.39 8.63 -5.41
N THR A 149 16.75 8.12 -4.24
CA THR A 149 17.11 6.71 -4.04
C THR A 149 15.89 5.97 -3.52
N LEU A 150 15.49 4.90 -4.20
CA LEU A 150 14.41 4.03 -3.76
C LEU A 150 14.98 2.65 -3.41
N GLN A 151 14.87 2.24 -2.14
CA GLN A 151 15.45 1.00 -1.64
C GLN A 151 14.39 0.09 -1.02
N GLN A 152 14.31 -1.14 -1.54
CA GLN A 152 13.48 -2.19 -0.96
C GLN A 152 14.17 -2.78 0.28
N LEU A 153 13.42 -2.96 1.36
CA LEU A 153 13.90 -3.50 2.63
C LEU A 153 12.83 -4.38 3.28
N ASP A 154 13.27 -5.32 4.13
CA ASP A 154 12.36 -6.01 5.05
C ASP A 154 11.80 -5.03 6.09
N VAL A 155 10.63 -5.36 6.66
CA VAL A 155 9.87 -4.47 7.56
C VAL A 155 10.73 -3.93 8.70
N GLU A 156 11.43 -4.81 9.42
CA GLU A 156 12.27 -4.38 10.55
C GLU A 156 13.39 -3.44 10.09
N VAL A 157 14.06 -3.77 8.99
CA VAL A 157 15.19 -2.98 8.47
C VAL A 157 14.70 -1.62 7.95
N MET A 158 13.51 -1.56 7.36
CA MET A 158 12.86 -0.31 6.96
C MET A 158 12.63 0.60 8.18
N TRP A 159 12.00 0.09 9.23
CA TRP A 159 11.75 0.86 10.46
C TRP A 159 13.06 1.31 11.12
N GLN A 160 14.05 0.42 11.21
CA GLN A 160 15.38 0.75 11.74
C GLN A 160 16.05 1.85 10.92
N ALA A 161 16.00 1.78 9.59
CA ALA A 161 16.61 2.78 8.71
C ALA A 161 16.01 4.18 8.89
N ILE A 162 14.69 4.27 9.11
CA ILE A 162 14.00 5.55 9.37
C ILE A 162 14.42 6.15 10.71
N VAL A 163 14.44 5.36 11.78
CA VAL A 163 14.72 5.88 13.14
C VAL A 163 16.21 6.15 13.35
N SER A 164 17.09 5.51 12.57
CA SER A 164 18.54 5.70 12.63
C SER A 164 19.07 6.69 11.58
N ASP A 165 18.21 7.49 10.94
CA ASP A 165 18.61 8.49 9.93
C ASP A 165 19.38 7.89 8.72
N LYS A 166 19.17 6.59 8.42
CA LYS A 166 19.75 5.90 7.26
C LYS A 166 18.83 5.90 6.03
N ALA A 167 17.59 6.36 6.21
CA ALA A 167 16.60 6.62 5.18
C ALA A 167 15.72 7.80 5.61
N ASP A 168 15.19 8.54 4.64
CA ASP A 168 14.42 9.76 4.93
C ASP A 168 12.95 9.45 5.23
N ALA A 169 12.31 8.62 4.41
CA ALA A 169 10.88 8.36 4.53
C ALA A 169 10.45 7.01 3.95
N SER A 170 9.26 6.57 4.37
CA SER A 170 8.49 5.47 3.79
C SER A 170 7.04 5.91 3.65
N VAL A 171 6.36 5.50 2.57
CA VAL A 171 4.93 5.75 2.34
C VAL A 171 4.07 4.50 2.58
N THR A 172 4.65 3.52 3.26
CA THR A 172 4.18 2.12 3.29
C THR A 172 4.10 1.57 4.70
N ALA A 173 3.91 2.42 5.71
CA ALA A 173 3.73 1.93 7.07
C ALA A 173 2.27 1.51 7.29
N GLU A 174 1.99 0.21 7.26
CA GLU A 174 0.65 -0.33 7.55
C GLU A 174 0.33 -0.31 9.06
N LEU A 175 -0.72 0.42 9.43
CA LEU A 175 -1.10 0.71 10.81
C LEU A 175 -2.63 0.64 11.00
N PRO A 176 -3.13 0.39 12.23
CA PRO A 176 -2.40 0.35 13.50
C PRO A 176 -1.95 -1.03 13.95
N SER A 177 -2.30 -2.12 13.26
CA SER A 177 -2.04 -3.48 13.76
C SER A 177 -0.81 -4.10 13.14
N THR A 178 -0.63 -4.04 11.81
CA THR A 178 0.46 -4.75 11.11
C THR A 178 1.83 -4.31 11.64
N HIS A 179 2.10 -3.01 11.68
CA HIS A 179 3.36 -2.49 12.23
C HIS A 179 3.26 -1.98 13.68
N LYS A 180 2.24 -2.42 14.45
CA LYS A 180 2.01 -1.94 15.82
C LYS A 180 3.23 -2.05 16.72
N ALA A 181 3.91 -3.19 16.67
CA ALA A 181 5.06 -3.47 17.51
C ALA A 181 6.21 -2.50 17.23
N PHE A 182 6.50 -2.24 15.95
CA PHE A 182 7.53 -1.28 15.53
C PHE A 182 7.15 0.16 15.87
N ALA A 183 5.91 0.56 15.56
CA ALA A 183 5.41 1.90 15.91
C ALA A 183 5.46 2.17 17.43
N LYS A 184 5.16 1.15 18.25
CA LYS A 184 5.30 1.24 19.72
C LYS A 184 6.77 1.30 20.15
N LYS A 185 7.62 0.42 19.63
CA LYS A 185 9.06 0.35 19.94
C LYS A 185 9.77 1.67 19.64
N TYR A 186 9.42 2.30 18.52
CA TYR A 186 10.08 3.50 18.02
C TYR A 186 9.28 4.79 18.26
N LYS A 187 8.29 4.75 19.14
CA LYS A 187 7.46 5.92 19.45
C LYS A 187 8.34 7.12 19.82
N GLY A 188 8.11 8.25 19.14
CA GLY A 188 8.88 9.49 19.35
C GLY A 188 10.18 9.58 18.53
N GLN A 189 10.60 8.53 17.83
CA GLN A 189 11.83 8.51 17.03
C GLN A 189 11.59 8.70 15.52
N TYR A 190 10.33 8.80 15.11
CA TYR A 190 9.92 9.10 13.74
C TYR A 190 8.78 10.14 13.75
N ASP A 191 8.55 10.75 12.60
CA ASP A 191 7.39 11.59 12.34
C ASP A 191 6.31 10.78 11.61
N TYR A 192 5.11 10.75 12.18
CA TYR A 192 3.91 10.34 11.44
C TYR A 192 3.49 11.52 10.56
N VAL A 193 3.72 11.42 9.25
CA VAL A 193 3.49 12.53 8.32
C VAL A 193 2.01 12.62 7.97
N ARG A 194 1.41 11.50 7.56
CA ARG A 194 -0.04 11.36 7.38
C ARG A 194 -0.47 9.90 7.16
N THR A 195 -1.78 9.68 7.15
CA THR A 195 -2.42 8.56 6.45
C THR A 195 -2.52 8.88 4.95
N ASN A 196 -1.87 8.09 4.08
CA ASN A 196 -1.91 8.27 2.61
C ASN A 196 -2.93 7.37 1.91
N LEU A 197 -3.35 6.27 2.53
CA LEU A 197 -4.42 5.40 2.03
C LEU A 197 -5.26 4.87 3.19
N LYS A 198 -6.58 4.87 3.04
CA LYS A 198 -7.52 4.27 4.01
C LYS A 198 -8.16 3.03 3.42
N GLY A 199 -8.72 2.19 4.29
CA GLY A 199 -9.50 1.02 3.87
C GLY A 199 -8.65 -0.18 3.53
N ALA A 200 -7.41 -0.23 4.02
CA ALA A 200 -6.66 -1.47 4.03
C ALA A 200 -7.36 -2.46 4.97
N ARG A 201 -7.35 -3.74 4.62
CA ARG A 201 -8.12 -4.77 5.31
C ARG A 201 -7.51 -6.13 5.04
N ILE A 202 -7.45 -6.95 6.07
CA ILE A 202 -7.20 -8.39 5.96
C ILE A 202 -8.52 -9.13 6.29
N GLY A 203 -8.72 -10.30 5.71
CA GLY A 203 -9.87 -11.14 6.00
C GLY A 203 -9.93 -12.38 5.12
N LEU A 204 -11.07 -13.07 5.16
CA LEU A 204 -11.36 -14.16 4.24
C LEU A 204 -12.20 -13.65 3.07
N ALA A 205 -11.85 -14.08 1.86
CA ALA A 205 -12.62 -13.83 0.66
C ALA A 205 -12.98 -15.15 -0.04
N VAL A 206 -14.13 -15.14 -0.71
CA VAL A 206 -14.62 -16.24 -1.54
C VAL A 206 -15.04 -15.71 -2.91
N PRO A 207 -15.00 -16.53 -3.97
CA PRO A 207 -15.61 -16.18 -5.24
C PRO A 207 -17.10 -15.86 -5.12
N LYS A 208 -17.58 -14.88 -5.88
CA LYS A 208 -18.99 -14.44 -5.87
C LYS A 208 -19.97 -15.55 -6.29
N TYR A 209 -19.51 -16.59 -7.00
CA TYR A 209 -20.33 -17.75 -7.34
C TYR A 209 -20.69 -18.62 -6.11
N MET A 210 -19.95 -18.53 -5.01
CA MET A 210 -20.30 -19.18 -3.74
C MET A 210 -21.40 -18.36 -3.03
N LYS A 211 -22.62 -18.41 -3.56
CA LYS A 211 -23.75 -17.58 -3.11
C LYS A 211 -24.14 -17.81 -1.65
N ASN A 212 -24.01 -19.05 -1.16
CA ASN A 212 -24.44 -19.46 0.18
C ASN A 212 -23.41 -19.16 1.29
N ILE A 213 -22.20 -18.71 0.94
CA ILE A 213 -21.14 -18.39 1.89
C ILE A 213 -20.95 -16.88 1.93
N ASN A 214 -21.32 -16.25 3.04
CA ASN A 214 -21.34 -14.79 3.22
C ASN A 214 -20.70 -14.32 4.53
N SER A 215 -20.51 -15.21 5.51
CA SER A 215 -19.80 -14.96 6.77
C SER A 215 -18.76 -16.05 7.05
N ILE A 216 -17.76 -15.74 7.87
CA ILE A 216 -16.82 -16.72 8.42
C ILE A 216 -17.59 -17.85 9.16
N GLU A 217 -18.72 -17.53 9.77
CA GLU A 217 -19.55 -18.52 10.46
C GLU A 217 -20.14 -19.58 9.51
N ASP A 218 -20.42 -19.20 8.26
CA ASP A 218 -20.94 -20.13 7.24
C ASP A 218 -19.90 -21.21 6.87
N LEU A 219 -18.62 -20.98 7.14
CA LEU A 219 -17.56 -21.96 6.87
C LEU A 219 -17.60 -23.15 7.83
N LYS A 220 -18.06 -22.93 9.08
CA LYS A 220 -18.16 -24.00 10.08
C LYS A 220 -19.23 -25.03 9.70
N ASN A 221 -20.36 -24.54 9.20
CA ASN A 221 -21.53 -25.37 8.89
C ASN A 221 -21.35 -26.24 7.62
N ASN A 222 -20.25 -26.08 6.89
CA ASN A 222 -19.96 -26.84 5.67
C ASN A 222 -18.78 -27.83 5.82
N LEU A 223 -18.11 -27.86 6.98
CA LEU A 223 -17.07 -28.84 7.28
C LEU A 223 -17.66 -30.21 7.69
N ASP A 224 -18.92 -30.25 8.13
CA ASP A 224 -19.60 -31.48 8.56
C ASP A 224 -20.29 -32.25 7.42
N ARG A 225 -19.98 -31.95 6.15
CA ARG A 225 -20.60 -32.55 4.97
C ARG A 225 -19.63 -33.24 4.00
N SER A 226 -18.39 -33.52 4.44
CA SER A 226 -17.40 -34.30 3.69
C SER A 226 -17.13 -35.64 4.38
#